data_AF-A0A843QZD7-F1
#
_entry.id   AF-A0A843QZD7-F1
#
_cell.length_a   1.000
_cell.length_b   1.000
_cell.length_c   1.000
_cell.angle_alpha   90.00
_cell.angle_beta   90.00
_cell.angle_gamma   90.00
#
_symmetry.space_group_name_H-M   'P 1'
#
loop_
_entity.id
_entity.type
_entity.pdbx_description
1 polymer ?
#
loop_
_entity_poly.entity_id
_entity_poly.type
_entity_poly.pdbx_seq_one_letter_code
_entity_poly.pdbx_strand_id
1 'polypeptide(L)' 'MPFAILDEPEAALDAVNVDRFAHYLDRFGDQGPQFIVITHRKGTMMNADVLYGVTMQESGVSRMVSVDVNTTLAQHQG' A
#
# COMPACT_ATOMS: atom_id res chain seq x y z
N MET A 1 -1.17 17.00 -11.68
CA MET A 1 -1.92 16.04 -10.85
C MET A 1 -1.28 16.04 -9.47
N PRO A 2 -2.00 16.36 -8.39
CA PRO A 2 -1.42 16.35 -7.04
C PRO A 2 -1.21 14.91 -6.54
N PHE A 3 -0.27 14.74 -5.60
CA PHE A 3 -0.08 13.50 -4.86
C PHE A 3 -0.40 13.74 -3.38
N ALA A 4 -0.80 12.69 -2.67
CA ALA A 4 -1.06 12.70 -1.24
C ALA A 4 -0.21 11.62 -0.55
N ILE A 5 0.46 12.00 0.54
CA ILE A 5 1.20 11.07 1.39
C ILE A 5 0.40 10.89 2.67
N LEU A 6 0.09 9.65 3.02
CA LEU A 6 -0.66 9.29 4.22
C LEU A 6 0.20 8.38 5.09
N ASP A 7 0.39 8.74 6.36
CA ASP A 7 1.16 7.96 7.32
C ASP A 7 0.21 7.28 8.32
N GLU A 8 0.08 5.96 8.20
CA GLU A 8 -0.82 5.09 8.96
C GLU A 8 -2.25 5.66 9.21
N PRO A 9 -2.94 6.19 8.18
CA PRO A 9 -4.25 6.84 8.35
C PRO A 9 -5.34 5.89 8.89
N GLU A 10 -5.17 4.59 8.68
CA GLU A 10 -6.09 3.53 9.08
C GLU A 10 -5.69 2.81 10.38
N ALA A 11 -4.69 3.31 11.13
CA ALA A 11 -4.15 2.64 12.32
C ALA A 11 -5.23 2.28 13.36
N ALA A 12 -6.23 3.16 13.53
CA ALA A 12 -7.32 2.98 14.48
C ALA A 12 -8.50 2.15 13.95
N LEU A 13 -8.45 1.68 12.70
CA LEU A 13 -9.55 0.93 12.07
C LEU A 13 -9.45 -0.57 12.35
N ASP A 14 -10.62 -1.22 12.42
CA ASP A 14 -10.72 -2.69 12.38
C ASP A 14 -10.41 -3.25 10.98
N ALA A 15 -10.33 -4.58 10.86
CA ALA A 15 -9.98 -5.23 9.59
C ALA A 15 -10.95 -4.89 8.44
N VAL A 16 -12.26 -4.88 8.72
CA VAL A 16 -13.31 -4.61 7.72
C VAL A 16 -13.20 -3.17 7.20
N ASN A 17 -12.92 -2.23 8.09
CA ASN A 17 -12.80 -0.83 7.73
C ASN A 17 -11.46 -0.49 7.07
N VAL A 18 -10.40 -1.27 7.32
CA VAL A 18 -9.15 -1.19 6.55
C VAL A 18 -9.37 -1.57 5.08
N ASP A 19 -10.08 -2.65 4.81
CA ASP A 19 -10.36 -3.05 3.42
C ASP A 19 -11.23 -1.99 2.71
N ARG A 20 -12.23 -1.44 3.41
CA ARG A 20 -13.05 -0.33 2.90
C ARG A 20 -12.23 0.93 2.62
N PHE A 21 -11.29 1.26 3.49
CA PHE A 21 -10.37 2.38 3.30
C PHE A 21 -9.53 2.19 2.04
N ALA A 22 -8.94 1.01 1.87
CA ALA A 22 -8.12 0.71 0.69
C ALA A 22 -8.92 0.81 -0.62
N HIS A 23 -10.12 0.22 -0.66
CA HIS A 23 -11.03 0.36 -1.80
C HIS A 23 -11.51 1.79 -2.03
N TYR A 24 -11.55 2.65 -1.01
CA TYR A 24 -11.90 4.05 -1.20
C TYR A 24 -10.78 4.83 -1.90
N LEU A 25 -9.52 4.54 -1.58
CA LEU A 25 -8.38 5.14 -2.28
C LEU A 25 -8.34 4.75 -3.76
N ASP A 26 -8.61 3.48 -4.07
CA ASP A 26 -8.64 2.96 -5.45
C ASP A 26 -9.70 3.64 -6.34
N ARG A 27 -10.85 4.03 -5.78
CA ARG A 27 -11.94 4.69 -6.53
C ARG A 27 -11.57 6.01 -7.17
N PHE A 28 -10.50 6.67 -6.71
CA PHE A 28 -10.03 7.90 -7.33
C PHE A 28 -9.43 7.65 -8.72
N GLY A 29 -8.90 6.45 -8.96
CA GLY A 29 -8.36 6.01 -10.24
C GLY A 29 -7.36 6.98 -10.87
N ASP A 30 -7.21 6.87 -12.20
CA ASP A 30 -6.22 7.64 -12.97
C ASP A 30 -6.51 9.15 -13.03
N GLN A 31 -7.73 9.58 -12.71
CA GLN A 31 -8.14 10.99 -12.73
C GLN A 31 -8.01 11.67 -11.36
N GLY A 32 -7.76 10.90 -10.31
CA GLY A 32 -7.56 11.40 -8.95
C GLY A 32 -6.10 11.64 -8.57
N PRO A 33 -5.83 11.97 -7.30
CA PRO A 33 -4.48 12.11 -6.81
C PRO A 33 -3.75 10.76 -6.71
N GLN A 34 -2.44 10.77 -6.90
CA GLN A 34 -1.61 9.61 -6.58
C GLN A 34 -1.47 9.48 -5.05
N PHE A 35 -1.77 8.30 -4.50
CA PHE A 35 -1.61 8.03 -3.07
C PHE A 35 -0.32 7.28 -2.77
N ILE A 36 0.45 7.78 -1.81
CA ILE A 36 1.57 7.07 -1.17
C ILE A 36 1.15 6.81 0.26
N VAL A 37 0.92 5.55 0.61
CA VAL A 37 0.47 5.16 1.95
C VAL A 37 1.59 4.40 2.66
N ILE A 38 1.98 4.90 3.83
CA ILE A 38 2.89 4.21 4.75
C ILE A 38 2.00 3.42 5.71
N THR A 39 2.11 2.09 5.67
CA THR A 39 1.26 1.21 6.46
C THR A 39 1.89 -0.16 6.67
N HIS A 40 1.50 -0.79 7.76
CA HIS A 40 1.77 -2.21 8.04
C HIS A 40 0.49 -3.07 7.98
N ARG A 41 -0.64 -2.51 7.54
CA ARG A 41 -1.94 -3.20 7.49
C ARG A 41 -2.09 -3.99 6.20
N LYS A 42 -2.25 -5.31 6.33
CA LYS A 42 -2.37 -6.24 5.18
C LYS A 42 -3.49 -5.86 4.21
N GLY A 43 -4.66 -5.48 4.72
CA GLY A 43 -5.79 -5.08 3.86
C GLY A 43 -5.43 -3.93 2.91
N THR A 44 -4.78 -2.89 3.42
CA THR A 44 -4.27 -1.78 2.60
C THR A 44 -3.17 -2.24 1.63
N MET A 45 -2.17 -2.99 2.12
CA MET A 45 -1.05 -3.46 1.30
C MET A 45 -1.49 -4.34 0.10
N MET A 46 -2.53 -5.16 0.29
CA MET A 46 -3.01 -6.09 -0.73
C MET A 46 -3.83 -5.42 -1.84
N ASN A 47 -4.30 -4.19 -1.62
CA ASN A 47 -5.08 -3.41 -2.58
C ASN A 47 -4.25 -2.29 -3.22
N ALA A 48 -2.93 -2.26 -3.01
CA ALA A 48 -2.03 -1.31 -3.65
C ALA A 48 -1.55 -1.85 -5.00
N ASP A 49 -1.26 -0.96 -5.97
CA ASP A 49 -0.69 -1.36 -7.26
C ASP A 49 0.76 -1.87 -7.12
N VAL A 50 1.56 -1.13 -6.35
CA VAL A 50 2.98 -1.41 -6.11
C VAL A 50 3.27 -1.31 -4.63
N LEU A 51 3.97 -2.31 -4.09
CA LEU A 51 4.43 -2.33 -2.71
C LEU A 51 5.92 -2.01 -2.64
N TYR A 52 6.29 -0.98 -1.88
CA TYR A 52 7.68 -0.71 -1.54
C TYR A 52 7.96 -1.18 -0.11
N GLY A 53 8.78 -2.22 0.02
CA GLY A 53 9.26 -2.70 1.30
C GLY A 53 10.54 -1.97 1.71
N VAL A 54 10.58 -1.46 2.94
CA VAL A 54 11.80 -0.89 3.53
C VAL A 54 12.39 -1.91 4.51
N THR A 55 13.64 -2.30 4.29
CA THR A 55 14.36 -3.27 5.13
C THR A 55 15.62 -2.65 5.70
N MET A 56 16.06 -3.08 6.87
CA MET A 56 17.34 -2.67 7.46
C MET A 56 18.27 -3.87 7.50
N GLN A 57 19.23 -3.92 6.56
CA GLN A 57 20.24 -5.00 6.53
C GLN A 57 21.34 -4.76 7.55
N GLU A 58 21.69 -3.49 7.77
CA GLU A 58 22.63 -3.02 8.77
C GLU A 58 21.95 -1.97 9.65
N SER A 59 22.39 -1.83 10.90
CA SER A 59 21.81 -0.86 11.83
C SER A 59 21.93 0.56 11.27
N GLY A 60 20.79 1.25 11.14
CA GLY A 60 20.72 2.60 10.59
C GLY A 60 20.79 2.71 9.07
N VAL A 61 20.98 1.61 8.32
CA VAL A 61 21.02 1.63 6.84
C VAL A 61 19.80 0.91 6.28
N SER A 62 18.87 1.71 5.75
CA SER A 62 17.67 1.19 5.10
C SER A 62 17.91 0.90 3.61
N ARG A 63 17.33 -0.19 3.12
CA ARG A 63 17.30 -0.59 1.71
C ARG A 63 15.86 -0.81 1.27
N MET A 64 15.51 -0.28 0.11
CA MET A 64 14.21 -0.49 -0.52
C MET A 64 14.19 -1.74 -1.39
N VAL A 65 13.06 -2.44 -1.34
CA VAL A 65 12.65 -3.49 -2.28
C VAL A 65 11.28 -3.14 -2.82
N SER A 66 10.97 -3.53 -4.05
CA SER A 66 9.69 -3.24 -4.69
C SER A 66 9.06 -4.50 -5.25
N VAL A 67 7.74 -4.62 -5.11
CA VAL A 67 6.95 -5.74 -5.62
C VAL A 67 5.74 -5.17 -6.35
N ASP A 68 5.52 -5.64 -7.57
CA ASP A 68 4.25 -5.42 -8.28
C ASP A 68 3.21 -6.38 -7.69
N VAL A 69 2.21 -5.83 -7.00
CA VAL A 69 1.23 -6.62 -6.25
C VAL A 69 0.31 -7.34 -7.22
N ASN A 70 -0.13 -6.69 -8.28
CA ASN A 70 -1.01 -7.26 -9.29
C ASN A 70 -0.38 -8.50 -9.95
N THR A 71 0.90 -8.40 -10.32
CA THR A 71 1.67 -9.52 -10.88
C THR A 71 1.81 -10.66 -9.89
N THR A 72 2.06 -10.35 -8.62
CA THR A 72 2.27 -11.36 -7.56
C THR A 72 0.97 -12.09 -7.21
N LEU A 73 -0.16 -11.38 -7.11
CA LEU A 73 -1.46 -11.99 -6.83
C LEU A 73 -1.92 -12.92 -7.96
N ALA A 74 -1.65 -12.57 -9.22
CA ALA A 74 -1.96 -13.40 -10.36
C ALA A 74 -1.18 -14.74 -10.36
N GLN A 75 0.05 -14.75 -9.83
CA GLN A 75 0.90 -15.95 -9.76
C GLN A 75 0.51 -16.94 -8.67
N HIS A 76 -0.20 -16.49 -7.62
CA HIS A 76 -0.62 -17.33 -6.49
C HIS A 76 -2.05 -17.87 -6.60
N GLN A 77 -2.79 -17.51 -7.66
CA GLN A 77 -4.15 -18.00 -7.94
C GLN A 77 -4.19 -19.08 -9.05
N GLY A 78 -3.03 -19.56 -9.51
CA GLY A 78 -2.87 -20.65 -10.48
C GLY A 78 -2.45 -21.97 -9.84
#